data_AF-A0A9W7J6R2-F1
#
_entry.id   AF-A0A9W7J6R2-F1
#
_cell.length_a   1.000
_cell.length_b   1.000
_cell.length_c   1.000
_cell.angle_alpha   90.00
_cell.angle_beta   90.00
_cell.angle_gamma   90.00
#
_symmetry.space_group_name_H-M   'P 1'
#
loop_
_entity.id
_entity.type
_entity.pdbx_description
1 polymer ?
#
loop_
_entity_poly.entity_id
_entity_poly.type
_entity_poly.pdbx_seq_one_letter_code
_entity_poly.pdbx_strand_id
1 'polypeptide(L)'
;MASQPLFSVFLLLLVLGSVLDSSAALDPVIRLPTTRPTTADGRSQSDDDGLYCASWHLAAETNNAGGWTQIPSRCESYVKYYMTGKRFDSDCDVVANFSLAFASTVEMDPDGKDAWIFDVDETLLTNLPYYIDHGFGSEIFNESCWDKWVALATAPAIPSSLNLYNSLKHMGFKIFVLTGRSEHQRQDTSKNLELAGYTGWEGLIMRGASDAGIPATVYKSERRSILVNGGYRIHGSSGDQWSDLLGFAVAKRSFKLPNPMYNIP
;
A
#
# COMPACT_ATOMS: atom_id res chain seq x y z
N MET A 1 46.69 -83.14 13.14
CA MET A 1 46.44 -84.26 12.21
C MET A 1 44.94 -84.30 11.93
N ALA A 2 44.58 -84.14 10.65
CA ALA A 2 43.31 -84.44 9.94
C ALA A 2 41.97 -84.00 10.58
N SER A 3 40.98 -83.41 9.88
CA SER A 3 40.60 -83.51 8.46
C SER A 3 39.70 -82.32 8.03
N GLN A 4 39.83 -81.96 6.75
CA GLN A 4 39.03 -81.03 5.92
C GLN A 4 37.58 -81.55 5.62
N PRO A 5 36.71 -80.88 4.80
CA PRO A 5 36.73 -79.53 4.19
C PRO A 5 35.36 -78.77 4.08
N LEU A 6 35.43 -77.54 3.50
CA LEU A 6 34.46 -76.81 2.64
C LEU A 6 33.19 -76.18 3.29
N PHE A 7 33.05 -74.85 3.19
CA PHE A 7 32.11 -74.18 2.27
C PHE A 7 32.30 -72.64 2.31
N SER A 8 32.09 -71.99 1.15
CA SER A 8 32.26 -70.57 0.84
C SER A 8 31.62 -69.59 1.84
N VAL A 9 32.30 -68.46 2.07
CA VAL A 9 31.77 -67.31 2.81
C VAL A 9 31.69 -66.09 1.86
N PHE A 10 30.65 -65.29 2.07
CA PHE A 10 30.22 -64.04 1.40
C PHE A 10 29.46 -64.22 0.07
N LEU A 11 28.26 -63.65 -0.11
CA LEU A 11 27.91 -62.25 0.13
C LEU A 11 26.40 -62.08 0.44
N LEU A 12 26.08 -61.28 1.45
CA LEU A 12 24.73 -60.81 1.77
C LEU A 12 24.21 -59.93 0.62
N LEU A 13 23.12 -60.34 -0.04
CA LEU A 13 22.40 -59.48 -1.00
C LEU A 13 21.56 -58.46 -0.22
N LEU A 14 22.02 -57.21 -0.18
CA LEU A 14 21.25 -56.03 0.21
C LEU A 14 20.10 -55.86 -0.79
N VAL A 15 18.87 -56.07 -0.32
CA VAL A 15 17.66 -55.66 -1.04
C VAL A 15 17.59 -54.14 -1.02
N LEU A 16 18.08 -53.50 -2.08
CA LEU A 16 17.73 -52.12 -2.40
C LEU A 16 16.24 -52.09 -2.74
N GLY A 17 15.41 -51.88 -1.73
CA GLY A 17 14.02 -51.48 -1.90
C GLY A 17 14.01 -50.13 -2.62
N SER A 18 13.59 -50.15 -3.89
CA SER A 18 13.27 -48.96 -4.65
C SER A 18 12.10 -48.26 -3.96
N VAL A 19 12.38 -47.20 -3.20
CA VAL A 19 11.35 -46.27 -2.77
C VAL A 19 10.93 -45.51 -4.02
N LEU A 20 9.86 -45.97 -4.66
CA LEU A 20 9.17 -45.18 -5.67
C LEU A 20 8.57 -43.97 -4.93
N ASP A 21 9.17 -42.80 -5.15
CA ASP A 21 8.61 -41.50 -4.77
C ASP A 21 7.23 -41.36 -5.40
N SER A 22 6.20 -41.76 -4.66
CA SER A 22 4.81 -41.52 -5.02
C SER A 22 4.45 -40.11 -4.58
N SER A 23 4.97 -39.10 -5.28
CA SER A 23 4.35 -37.77 -5.27
C SER A 23 3.09 -37.85 -6.16
N ALA A 24 2.07 -38.53 -5.67
CA ALA A 24 0.73 -38.39 -6.24
C ALA A 24 0.32 -36.94 -6.02
N ALA A 25 0.40 -36.12 -7.07
CA ALA A 25 -0.18 -34.79 -7.06
C ALA A 25 -1.66 -34.93 -6.69
N LEU A 26 -2.05 -34.36 -5.56
CA LEU A 26 -3.45 -34.33 -5.15
C LEU A 26 -4.18 -33.36 -6.07
N ASP A 27 -4.86 -33.91 -7.07
CA ASP A 27 -5.72 -33.12 -7.95
C ASP A 27 -6.91 -32.58 -7.15
N PRO A 28 -7.20 -31.26 -7.21
CA PRO A 28 -8.34 -30.70 -6.50
C PRO A 28 -9.65 -31.23 -7.08
N VAL A 29 -10.53 -31.69 -6.18
CA VAL A 29 -11.87 -32.20 -6.52
C VAL A 29 -12.79 -31.09 -7.03
N ILE A 30 -12.59 -29.86 -6.55
CA ILE A 30 -13.32 -28.68 -6.99
C ILE A 30 -12.40 -27.89 -7.94
N ARG A 31 -12.77 -27.80 -9.22
CA ARG A 31 -12.00 -27.12 -10.26
C ARG A 31 -12.66 -25.81 -10.65
N LEU A 32 -11.85 -24.83 -11.06
CA LEU A 32 -12.36 -23.63 -11.72
C LEU A 32 -13.16 -24.02 -12.98
N PRO A 33 -14.25 -23.31 -13.30
CA PRO A 33 -14.96 -23.50 -14.57
C PRO A 33 -13.99 -23.43 -15.75
N THR A 34 -13.92 -24.48 -16.56
CA THR A 34 -12.96 -24.63 -17.66
C THR A 34 -13.40 -23.93 -18.95
N THR A 35 -14.62 -23.38 -18.99
CA THR A 35 -15.14 -22.62 -20.12
C THR A 35 -14.47 -21.24 -20.18
N ARG A 36 -13.22 -21.19 -20.63
CA ARG A 36 -12.70 -19.96 -21.22
C ARG A 36 -13.26 -19.86 -22.64
N PRO A 37 -13.89 -18.74 -23.03
CA PRO A 37 -14.10 -18.45 -24.43
C PRO A 37 -12.74 -18.54 -25.13
N THR A 38 -12.58 -19.49 -26.03
CA THR A 38 -11.40 -19.59 -26.89
C THR A 38 -11.49 -18.46 -27.91
N THR A 39 -11.04 -17.27 -27.53
CA THR A 39 -10.52 -16.33 -28.52
C THR A 39 -9.08 -16.75 -28.78
N ALA A 40 -8.85 -17.33 -29.95
CA ALA A 40 -7.51 -17.54 -30.47
C ALA A 40 -6.84 -16.16 -30.54
N ASP A 41 -5.83 -15.91 -29.72
CA ASP A 41 -5.40 -14.53 -29.46
C ASP A 41 -3.98 -14.32 -29.94
N GLY A 42 -3.86 -13.70 -31.12
CA GLY A 42 -2.66 -13.03 -31.57
C GLY A 42 -2.42 -11.77 -30.72
N ARG A 43 -2.15 -11.95 -29.43
CA ARG A 43 -1.86 -10.86 -28.49
C ARG A 43 -0.54 -10.20 -28.86
N SER A 44 -0.56 -8.89 -28.95
CA SER A 44 0.65 -8.10 -29.09
C SER A 44 1.44 -8.11 -27.77
N GLN A 45 2.74 -7.82 -27.82
CA GLN A 45 3.55 -7.68 -26.61
C GLN A 45 3.00 -6.61 -25.65
N SER A 46 2.40 -5.53 -26.18
CA SER A 46 1.71 -4.51 -25.37
C SER A 46 0.47 -5.05 -24.64
N ASP A 47 -0.23 -6.04 -25.20
CA ASP A 47 -1.38 -6.66 -24.53
C ASP A 47 -0.92 -7.58 -23.39
N ASP A 48 0.23 -8.25 -23.54
CA ASP A 48 0.82 -9.08 -22.49
C ASP A 48 1.41 -8.23 -21.34
N ASP A 49 2.09 -7.12 -21.68
CA ASP A 49 2.58 -6.14 -20.70
C ASP A 49 1.41 -5.55 -19.91
N GLY A 50 0.33 -5.12 -20.58
CA GLY A 50 -0.86 -4.59 -19.91
C GLY A 50 -1.49 -5.59 -18.94
N LEU A 51 -1.61 -6.87 -19.33
CA LEU A 51 -2.16 -7.93 -18.49
C LEU A 51 -1.29 -8.21 -17.26
N TYR A 52 0.02 -8.34 -17.46
CA TYR A 52 0.96 -8.54 -16.36
C TYR A 52 0.94 -7.35 -15.40
N CYS A 53 1.00 -6.12 -15.91
CA CYS A 53 1.08 -4.92 -15.09
C CYS A 53 -0.19 -4.65 -14.29
N ALA A 54 -1.37 -4.98 -14.83
CA ALA A 54 -2.61 -4.98 -14.06
C ALA A 54 -2.57 -6.00 -12.91
N SER A 55 -2.00 -7.18 -13.14
CA SER A 55 -1.85 -8.23 -12.13
C SER A 55 -0.81 -7.86 -11.06
N TRP A 56 0.30 -7.26 -11.46
CA TRP A 56 1.32 -6.72 -10.55
C TRP A 56 0.76 -5.57 -9.71
N HIS A 57 0.03 -4.63 -10.33
CA HIS A 57 -0.62 -3.53 -9.61
C HIS A 57 -1.55 -4.06 -8.53
N LEU A 58 -2.40 -5.05 -8.84
CA LEU A 58 -3.23 -5.71 -7.83
C LEU A 58 -2.37 -6.32 -6.71
N ALA A 59 -1.29 -7.02 -7.06
CA ALA A 59 -0.41 -7.64 -6.06
C ALA A 59 0.29 -6.60 -5.17
N ALA A 60 0.66 -5.44 -5.71
CA ALA A 60 1.20 -4.32 -4.93
C ALA A 60 0.13 -3.75 -3.99
N GLU A 61 -1.08 -3.47 -4.50
CA GLU A 61 -2.19 -2.93 -3.71
C GLU A 61 -2.64 -3.86 -2.59
N THR A 62 -2.60 -5.18 -2.79
CA THR A 62 -2.96 -6.17 -1.76
C THR A 62 -1.77 -6.65 -0.92
N ASN A 63 -0.63 -5.96 -0.99
CA ASN A 63 0.61 -6.27 -0.25
C ASN A 63 1.22 -7.67 -0.53
N ASN A 64 0.83 -8.32 -1.64
CA ASN A 64 1.40 -9.61 -2.05
C ASN A 64 2.79 -9.44 -2.70
N ALA A 65 3.05 -8.27 -3.30
CA ALA A 65 4.36 -7.97 -3.89
C ALA A 65 5.47 -7.77 -2.84
N GLY A 66 5.11 -7.58 -1.57
CA GLY A 66 6.06 -7.23 -0.51
C GLY A 66 6.67 -5.84 -0.73
N GLY A 67 7.84 -5.60 -0.15
CA GLY A 67 8.58 -4.36 -0.33
C GLY A 67 9.26 -4.28 -1.70
N TRP A 68 9.10 -3.16 -2.41
CA TRP A 68 9.72 -2.91 -3.72
C TRP A 68 10.21 -1.47 -3.84
N THR A 69 11.26 -1.26 -4.64
CA THR A 69 11.95 0.04 -4.75
C THR A 69 11.64 0.81 -6.03
N GLN A 70 11.29 0.09 -7.10
CA GLN A 70 10.93 0.64 -8.41
C GLN A 70 9.85 -0.24 -9.03
N ILE A 71 9.02 0.36 -9.89
CA ILE A 71 8.04 -0.40 -10.66
C ILE A 71 8.76 -1.36 -11.64
N PRO A 72 8.16 -2.50 -12.02
CA PRO A 72 8.71 -3.32 -13.10
C PRO A 72 8.87 -2.47 -14.36
N SER A 73 10.02 -2.56 -15.02
CA SER A 73 10.33 -1.73 -16.20
C SER A 73 9.29 -1.85 -17.32
N ARG A 74 8.69 -3.04 -17.49
CA ARG A 74 7.58 -3.28 -18.44
C ARG A 74 6.27 -2.55 -18.09
N CYS A 75 6.15 -1.98 -16.90
CA CYS A 75 4.93 -1.40 -16.36
C CYS A 75 4.89 0.13 -16.34
N GLU A 76 5.94 0.83 -16.76
CA GLU A 76 5.97 2.30 -16.77
C GLU A 76 4.79 2.90 -17.55
N SER A 77 4.54 2.42 -18.78
CA SER A 77 3.42 2.88 -19.59
C SER A 77 2.06 2.57 -18.97
N TYR A 78 1.95 1.42 -18.30
CA TYR A 78 0.73 1.05 -17.57
C TYR A 78 0.48 1.99 -16.39
N VAL A 79 1.50 2.23 -15.55
CA VAL A 79 1.39 3.11 -14.38
C VAL A 79 1.06 4.54 -14.79
N LYS A 80 1.75 5.06 -15.82
CA LYS A 80 1.42 6.34 -16.44
C LYS A 80 -0.05 6.43 -16.85
N TYR A 81 -0.55 5.43 -17.59
CA TYR A 81 -1.95 5.42 -18.05
C TYR A 81 -2.94 5.32 -16.88
N TYR A 82 -2.62 4.53 -15.85
CA TYR A 82 -3.44 4.41 -14.65
C TYR A 82 -3.55 5.74 -13.91
N MET A 83 -2.40 6.36 -13.60
CA MET A 83 -2.32 7.58 -12.79
C MET A 83 -2.84 8.84 -13.50
N THR A 84 -2.70 8.91 -14.83
CA THR A 84 -3.20 10.05 -15.62
C THR A 84 -4.60 9.83 -16.20
N GLY A 85 -5.14 8.62 -16.04
CA GLY A 85 -6.44 8.23 -16.56
C GLY A 85 -7.53 8.24 -15.51
N LYS A 86 -8.78 8.02 -15.96
CA LYS A 86 -9.97 8.00 -15.09
C LYS A 86 -9.99 6.87 -14.06
N ARG A 87 -9.10 5.88 -14.19
CA ARG A 87 -9.10 4.70 -13.33
C ARG A 87 -8.65 5.07 -11.92
N PHE A 88 -7.56 5.83 -11.78
CA PHE A 88 -7.10 6.34 -10.50
C PHE A 88 -8.20 7.13 -9.78
N ASP A 89 -8.81 8.11 -10.46
CA ASP A 89 -9.91 8.90 -9.91
C ASP A 89 -11.08 8.01 -9.46
N SER A 90 -11.49 7.05 -10.30
CA SER A 90 -12.59 6.13 -9.99
C SER A 90 -12.29 5.23 -8.79
N ASP A 91 -11.05 4.76 -8.64
CA ASP A 91 -10.65 3.92 -7.50
C ASP A 91 -10.64 4.76 -6.22
N CYS A 92 -10.11 5.99 -6.28
CA CYS A 92 -10.14 6.96 -5.19
C CYS A 92 -11.57 7.35 -4.78
N ASP A 93 -12.49 7.52 -5.73
CA ASP A 93 -13.91 7.78 -5.47
C ASP A 93 -14.59 6.62 -4.73
N VAL A 94 -14.31 5.37 -5.15
CA VAL A 94 -14.87 4.19 -4.49
C VAL A 94 -14.40 4.09 -3.03
N VAL A 95 -13.11 4.31 -2.79
CA VAL A 95 -12.55 4.32 -1.42
C VAL A 95 -13.21 5.41 -0.58
N ALA A 96 -13.30 6.64 -1.09
CA ALA A 96 -13.92 7.77 -0.40
C ALA A 96 -15.39 7.52 -0.08
N ASN A 97 -16.15 6.91 -1.00
CA ASN A 97 -17.55 6.55 -0.78
C ASN A 97 -17.71 5.49 0.33
N PHE A 98 -16.85 4.47 0.37
CA PHE A 98 -16.86 3.50 1.46
C PHE A 98 -16.43 4.12 2.80
N SER A 99 -15.50 5.07 2.79
CA SER A 99 -15.13 5.85 3.97
C SER A 99 -16.31 6.65 4.51
N LEU A 100 -17.00 7.39 3.64
CA LEU A 100 -18.15 8.21 4.00
C LEU A 100 -19.33 7.36 4.50
N ALA A 101 -19.61 6.23 3.83
CA ALA A 101 -20.64 5.30 4.25
C ALA A 101 -20.36 4.74 5.65
N PHE A 102 -19.10 4.38 5.95
CA PHE A 102 -18.71 3.96 7.28
C PHE A 102 -18.82 5.09 8.31
N ALA A 103 -18.30 6.28 8.00
CA ALA A 103 -18.37 7.44 8.88
C ALA A 103 -19.81 7.77 9.30
N SER A 104 -20.76 7.65 8.38
CA SER A 104 -22.19 7.90 8.62
C SER A 104 -22.83 6.90 9.59
N THR A 105 -22.17 5.77 9.89
CA THR A 105 -22.62 4.77 10.87
C THR A 105 -22.05 4.99 12.27
N VAL A 106 -21.12 5.94 12.43
CA VAL A 106 -20.47 6.21 13.71
C VAL A 106 -21.38 7.06 14.60
N GLU A 107 -21.66 6.56 15.80
CA GLU A 107 -22.25 7.36 16.88
C GLU A 107 -21.17 8.23 17.51
N MET A 108 -21.24 9.53 17.27
CA MET A 108 -20.28 10.52 17.78
C MET A 108 -20.56 10.85 19.24
N ASP A 109 -19.51 10.89 20.06
CA ASP A 109 -19.59 11.28 21.46
C ASP A 109 -19.47 12.82 21.58
N PRO A 110 -20.24 13.47 22.47
CA PRO A 110 -20.14 14.91 22.71
C PRO A 110 -18.80 15.39 23.29
N ASP A 111 -17.91 14.50 23.76
CA ASP A 111 -16.61 14.87 24.31
C ASP A 111 -15.60 15.43 23.29
N GLY A 112 -15.93 15.38 21.99
CA GLY A 112 -15.10 15.89 20.91
C GLY A 112 -13.81 15.10 20.69
N LYS A 113 -13.82 13.80 20.99
CA LYS A 113 -12.64 12.91 20.86
C LYS A 113 -12.73 11.90 19.72
N ASP A 114 -13.76 11.95 18.89
CA ASP A 114 -13.88 11.09 17.71
C ASP A 114 -13.02 11.62 16.56
N ALA A 115 -12.01 10.84 16.17
CA ALA A 115 -10.96 11.25 15.26
C ALA A 115 -10.92 10.46 13.96
N TRP A 116 -10.42 11.13 12.91
CA TRP A 116 -10.05 10.53 11.64
C TRP A 116 -8.63 10.95 11.27
N ILE A 117 -7.84 10.02 10.75
CA ILE A 117 -6.45 10.27 10.36
C ILE A 117 -6.30 10.23 8.85
N PHE A 118 -5.54 11.18 8.31
CA PHE A 118 -5.12 11.19 6.91
C PHE A 118 -3.61 11.23 6.79
N ASP A 119 -3.05 10.39 5.92
CA ASP A 119 -1.74 10.68 5.32
C ASP A 119 -1.81 11.87 4.35
N VAL A 120 -0.68 12.38 3.86
CA VAL A 120 -0.59 13.49 2.91
C VAL A 120 -0.33 13.03 1.48
N ASP A 121 0.76 12.30 1.24
CA ASP A 121 1.31 12.08 -0.10
C ASP A 121 0.56 10.94 -0.79
N GLU A 122 0.03 11.16 -1.99
CA GLU A 122 -0.91 10.26 -2.68
C GLU A 122 -2.19 9.95 -1.88
N THR A 123 -2.45 10.71 -0.81
CA THR A 123 -3.64 10.57 0.04
C THR A 123 -4.51 11.82 0.04
N LEU A 124 -3.96 12.97 0.50
CA LEU A 124 -4.63 14.27 0.42
C LEU A 124 -4.13 15.03 -0.80
N LEU A 125 -2.81 15.08 -0.98
CA LEU A 125 -2.15 15.73 -2.11
C LEU A 125 -1.63 14.66 -3.06
N THR A 126 -1.76 14.89 -4.36
CA THR A 126 -1.04 14.06 -5.34
C THR A 126 0.24 14.74 -5.79
N ASN A 127 1.32 13.99 -5.76
CA ASN A 127 2.62 14.37 -6.28
C ASN A 127 2.82 13.84 -7.71
N LEU A 128 1.75 13.46 -8.40
CA LEU A 128 1.77 13.08 -9.80
C LEU A 128 2.55 14.06 -10.70
N PRO A 129 2.46 15.40 -10.54
CA PRO A 129 3.27 16.31 -11.34
C PRO A 129 4.78 16.10 -11.15
N TYR A 130 5.25 15.78 -9.93
CA TYR A 130 6.63 15.37 -9.70
C TYR A 130 6.97 14.07 -10.41
N TYR A 131 6.10 13.06 -10.28
CA TYR A 131 6.33 11.73 -10.87
C TYR A 131 6.23 11.70 -12.39
N ILE A 132 5.55 12.66 -13.03
CA ILE A 132 5.57 12.85 -14.49
C ILE A 132 7.00 13.10 -14.99
N ASP A 133 7.78 13.89 -14.23
CA ASP A 133 9.16 14.22 -14.55
C ASP A 133 10.18 13.18 -14.05
N HIS A 134 9.73 12.17 -13.29
CA HIS A 134 10.57 11.14 -12.66
C HIS A 134 10.06 9.71 -12.95
N GLY A 135 9.59 9.48 -14.18
CA GLY A 135 9.32 8.14 -14.72
C GLY A 135 8.19 7.36 -14.04
N PHE A 136 7.25 8.04 -13.35
CA PHE A 136 6.11 7.40 -12.68
C PHE A 136 6.48 6.26 -11.71
N GLY A 137 7.67 6.34 -11.10
CA GLY A 137 8.19 5.29 -10.20
C GLY A 137 9.22 4.35 -10.83
N SER A 138 9.59 4.58 -12.10
CA SER A 138 10.72 3.86 -12.74
C SER A 138 12.08 4.42 -12.34
N GLU A 139 12.16 5.63 -11.79
CA GLU A 139 13.40 6.23 -11.30
C GLU A 139 13.61 6.01 -9.80
N ILE A 140 14.87 6.01 -9.37
CA ILE A 140 15.23 5.94 -7.95
C ILE A 140 14.90 7.28 -7.28
N PHE A 141 14.21 7.22 -6.14
CA PHE A 141 13.86 8.40 -5.36
C PHE A 141 15.09 9.25 -4.97
N ASN A 142 14.98 10.56 -5.15
CA ASN A 142 16.01 11.52 -4.80
C ASN A 142 15.47 12.57 -3.81
N GLU A 143 15.97 12.54 -2.59
CA GLU A 143 15.52 13.41 -1.51
C GLU A 143 15.72 14.90 -1.82
N SER A 144 16.84 15.28 -2.45
CA SER A 144 17.09 16.68 -2.81
C SER A 144 16.18 17.22 -3.92
N CYS A 145 15.76 16.37 -4.87
CA CYS A 145 14.75 16.73 -5.86
C CYS A 145 13.36 16.84 -5.20
N TRP A 146 13.06 15.93 -4.29
CA TRP A 146 11.81 15.95 -3.52
C TRP A 146 11.67 17.21 -2.65
N ASP A 147 12.72 17.62 -1.95
CA ASP A 147 12.70 18.85 -1.14
C ASP A 147 12.39 20.08 -1.98
N LYS A 148 12.97 20.16 -3.19
CA LYS A 148 12.66 21.24 -4.14
C LYS A 148 11.21 21.20 -4.58
N TRP A 149 10.65 20.02 -4.83
CA TRP A 149 9.24 19.85 -5.19
C TRP A 149 8.31 20.30 -4.04
N VAL A 150 8.56 19.82 -2.82
CA VAL A 150 7.75 20.19 -1.65
C VAL A 150 7.78 21.70 -1.41
N ALA A 151 8.95 22.35 -1.57
CA ALA A 151 9.11 23.79 -1.43
C ALA A 151 8.29 24.63 -2.42
N LEU A 152 7.88 24.06 -3.56
CA LEU A 152 6.98 24.76 -4.50
C LEU A 152 5.58 24.94 -3.89
N ALA A 153 5.15 24.02 -3.02
CA ALA A 153 3.81 24.00 -2.42
C ALA A 153 2.68 24.02 -3.46
N THR A 154 2.86 23.28 -4.56
CA THR A 154 1.93 23.23 -5.71
C THR A 154 1.29 21.86 -5.95
N ALA A 155 1.47 20.88 -5.06
CA ALA A 155 0.85 19.57 -5.20
C ALA A 155 -0.69 19.72 -5.14
N PRO A 156 -1.45 19.28 -6.15
CA PRO A 156 -2.91 19.43 -6.15
C PRO A 156 -3.59 18.47 -5.17
N ALA A 157 -4.79 18.84 -4.72
CA ALA A 157 -5.66 17.94 -3.95
C ALA A 157 -6.13 16.76 -4.81
N ILE A 158 -6.23 15.58 -4.19
CA ILE A 158 -7.04 14.48 -4.75
C ILE A 158 -8.52 14.83 -4.52
N PRO A 159 -9.35 15.00 -5.59
CA PRO A 159 -10.70 15.54 -5.45
C PRO A 159 -11.60 14.75 -4.49
N SER A 160 -11.56 13.41 -4.56
CA SER A 160 -12.36 12.54 -3.69
C SER A 160 -11.94 12.66 -2.22
N SER A 161 -10.63 12.76 -1.96
CA SER A 161 -10.08 12.98 -0.61
C SER A 161 -10.45 14.34 -0.04
N LEU A 162 -10.45 15.41 -0.85
CA LEU A 162 -10.92 16.73 -0.42
C LEU A 162 -12.39 16.72 -0.02
N ASN A 163 -13.24 16.06 -0.82
CA ASN A 163 -14.65 15.90 -0.52
C ASN A 163 -14.87 15.10 0.76
N LEU A 164 -14.15 13.99 0.94
CA LEU A 164 -14.21 13.17 2.15
C LEU A 164 -13.75 13.96 3.39
N TYR A 165 -12.59 14.62 3.32
CA TYR A 165 -12.04 15.44 4.40
C TYR A 165 -13.05 16.49 4.88
N ASN A 166 -13.63 17.24 3.95
CA ASN A 166 -14.62 18.26 4.27
C ASN A 166 -15.91 17.65 4.84
N SER A 167 -16.36 16.52 4.32
CA SER A 167 -17.55 15.83 4.83
C SER A 167 -17.35 15.35 6.27
N LEU A 168 -16.20 14.73 6.57
CA LEU A 168 -15.85 14.27 7.92
C LEU A 168 -15.77 15.42 8.92
N LYS A 169 -15.19 16.55 8.51
CA LYS A 169 -15.21 17.77 9.33
C LYS A 169 -16.63 18.27 9.61
N HIS A 170 -17.51 18.29 8.61
CA HIS A 170 -18.91 18.68 8.79
C HIS A 170 -19.68 17.72 9.72
N MET A 171 -19.30 16.44 9.74
CA MET A 171 -19.83 15.44 10.68
C MET A 171 -19.24 15.55 12.10
N GLY A 172 -18.30 16.46 12.34
CA GLY A 172 -17.71 16.71 13.66
C GLY A 172 -16.48 15.87 14.00
N PHE A 173 -15.94 15.08 13.06
CA PHE A 173 -14.69 14.35 13.29
C PHE A 173 -13.51 15.30 13.48
N LYS A 174 -12.65 14.95 14.44
CA LYS A 174 -11.36 15.58 14.69
C LYS A 174 -10.32 15.04 13.72
N ILE A 175 -9.89 15.88 12.78
CA ILE A 175 -8.97 15.45 11.73
C ILE A 175 -7.53 15.63 12.16
N PHE A 176 -6.76 14.55 12.16
CA PHE A 176 -5.30 14.59 12.31
C PHE A 176 -4.64 14.25 10.98
N VAL A 177 -3.65 15.05 10.60
CA VAL A 177 -2.80 14.79 9.44
C VAL A 177 -1.50 14.17 9.94
N LEU A 178 -1.17 12.96 9.49
CA LEU A 178 -0.02 12.18 9.93
C LEU A 178 0.80 11.73 8.71
N THR A 179 1.91 12.42 8.45
CA THR A 179 2.71 12.23 7.23
C THR A 179 4.12 11.71 7.51
N GLY A 180 4.69 11.03 6.51
CA GLY A 180 6.10 10.66 6.48
C GLY A 180 7.05 11.84 6.16
N ARG A 181 6.54 13.00 5.74
CA ARG A 181 7.35 14.20 5.55
C ARG A 181 8.03 14.62 6.84
N SER A 182 9.19 15.25 6.72
CA SER A 182 10.01 15.67 7.86
C SER A 182 9.62 17.07 8.35
N GLU A 183 9.90 17.35 9.64
CA GLU A 183 9.58 18.62 10.29
C GLU A 183 10.16 19.85 9.56
N HIS A 184 11.29 19.72 8.87
CA HIS A 184 11.87 20.85 8.13
C HIS A 184 10.99 21.29 6.95
N GLN A 185 10.11 20.41 6.45
CA GLN A 185 9.17 20.69 5.37
C GLN A 185 7.80 21.21 5.89
N ARG A 186 7.66 21.48 7.19
CA ARG A 186 6.37 21.81 7.82
C ARG A 186 5.70 23.03 7.21
N GLN A 187 6.46 24.10 7.00
CA GLN A 187 5.90 25.35 6.47
C GLN A 187 5.36 25.16 5.05
N ASP A 188 6.13 24.49 4.19
CA ASP A 188 5.74 24.25 2.79
C ASP A 188 4.58 23.26 2.71
N THR A 189 4.58 22.23 3.56
CA THR A 189 3.48 21.25 3.64
C THR A 189 2.17 21.90 4.11
N SER A 190 2.21 22.71 5.18
CA SER A 190 1.02 23.42 5.67
C SER A 190 0.48 24.37 4.60
N LYS A 191 1.36 25.15 3.98
CA LYS A 191 1.01 26.07 2.89
C LYS A 191 0.36 25.33 1.72
N ASN A 192 0.93 24.19 1.31
CA ASN A 192 0.36 23.42 0.20
C ASN A 192 -1.03 22.87 0.57
N LEU A 193 -1.20 22.32 1.77
CA LEU A 193 -2.50 21.80 2.23
C LEU A 193 -3.56 22.91 2.21
N GLU A 194 -3.24 24.09 2.73
CA GLU A 194 -4.13 25.27 2.72
C GLU A 194 -4.49 25.71 1.30
N LEU A 195 -3.50 25.84 0.41
CA LEU A 195 -3.72 26.21 -0.99
C LEU A 195 -4.55 25.17 -1.75
N ALA A 196 -4.43 23.89 -1.38
CA ALA A 196 -5.20 22.79 -1.94
C ALA A 196 -6.63 22.69 -1.34
N GLY A 197 -6.97 23.53 -0.37
CA GLY A 197 -8.32 23.61 0.23
C GLY A 197 -8.49 22.81 1.52
N TYR A 198 -7.44 22.17 2.03
CA TYR A 198 -7.46 21.52 3.35
C TYR A 198 -7.19 22.55 4.43
N THR A 199 -8.10 22.70 5.38
CA THR A 199 -7.95 23.63 6.51
C THR A 199 -8.56 23.02 7.77
N GLY A 200 -8.19 23.52 8.95
CA GLY A 200 -8.86 23.16 10.21
C GLY A 200 -8.65 21.71 10.64
N TRP A 201 -7.46 21.16 10.39
CA TRP A 201 -7.00 19.96 11.08
C TRP A 201 -6.67 20.29 12.55
N GLU A 202 -6.80 19.31 13.43
CA GLU A 202 -6.48 19.41 14.86
C GLU A 202 -4.97 19.28 15.12
N GLY A 203 -4.25 18.58 14.24
CA GLY A 203 -2.80 18.46 14.31
C GLY A 203 -2.18 18.01 13.00
N LEU A 204 -1.03 18.60 12.67
CA LEU A 204 -0.13 18.17 11.60
C LEU A 204 1.10 17.51 12.24
N ILE A 205 1.15 16.19 12.19
CA ILE A 205 2.16 15.34 12.80
C ILE A 205 3.15 14.91 11.71
N MET A 206 4.42 15.26 11.89
CA MET A 206 5.49 15.04 10.91
C MET A 206 6.68 14.34 11.57
N ARG A 207 7.64 13.86 10.77
CA ARG A 207 8.83 13.16 11.28
C ARG A 207 9.84 14.14 11.86
N GLY A 208 10.14 13.99 13.15
CA GLY A 208 11.21 14.71 13.82
C GLY A 208 12.58 14.08 13.60
N ALA A 209 13.63 14.77 14.02
CA ALA A 209 15.01 14.26 13.94
C ALA A 209 15.21 12.94 14.70
N SER A 210 14.46 12.72 15.78
CA SER A 210 14.47 11.46 16.55
C SER A 210 13.89 10.27 15.80
N ASP A 211 13.17 10.52 14.70
CA ASP A 211 12.43 9.49 13.96
C ASP A 211 13.24 8.96 12.76
N ALA A 212 14.49 9.41 12.62
CA ALA A 212 15.40 8.98 11.56
C ALA A 212 15.62 7.46 11.62
N GLY A 213 15.41 6.78 10.50
CA GLY A 213 15.56 5.32 10.39
C GLY A 213 14.42 4.51 11.02
N ILE A 214 13.45 5.13 11.70
CA ILE A 214 12.28 4.41 12.23
C ILE A 214 11.37 4.03 11.06
N PRO A 215 11.01 2.73 10.88
CA PRO A 215 10.09 2.30 9.83
C PRO A 215 8.77 3.06 9.87
N ALA A 216 8.17 3.35 8.70
CA ALA A 216 6.94 4.13 8.60
C ALA A 216 5.80 3.53 9.42
N THR A 217 5.62 2.21 9.34
CA THR A 217 4.64 1.47 10.13
C THR A 217 4.81 1.70 11.63
N VAL A 218 6.05 1.72 12.15
CA VAL A 218 6.34 1.92 13.57
C VAL A 218 6.09 3.37 13.96
N TYR A 219 6.70 4.32 13.24
CA TYR A 219 6.53 5.75 13.49
C TYR A 219 5.06 6.15 13.51
N LYS A 220 4.28 5.76 12.50
CA LYS A 220 2.86 6.11 12.43
C LYS A 220 2.05 5.44 13.53
N SER A 221 2.38 4.19 13.90
CA SER A 221 1.75 3.53 15.04
C SER A 221 2.00 4.26 16.36
N GLU A 222 3.23 4.70 16.62
CA GLU A 222 3.57 5.48 17.82
C GLU A 222 2.80 6.80 17.87
N ARG A 223 2.69 7.50 16.73
CA ARG A 223 1.90 8.75 16.67
C ARG A 223 0.42 8.50 16.91
N ARG A 224 -0.15 7.41 16.39
CA ARG A 224 -1.54 7.01 16.71
C ARG A 224 -1.71 6.67 18.19
N SER A 225 -0.75 5.98 18.81
CA SER A 225 -0.77 5.70 20.24
C SER A 225 -0.79 6.96 21.11
N ILE A 226 -0.06 8.00 20.72
CA ILE A 226 -0.10 9.30 21.42
C ILE A 226 -1.52 9.88 21.39
N LEU A 227 -2.21 9.82 20.24
CA LEU A 227 -3.60 10.28 20.12
C LEU A 227 -4.56 9.45 20.97
N VAL A 228 -4.46 8.12 20.90
CA VAL A 228 -5.29 7.20 21.71
C VAL A 228 -5.09 7.45 23.21
N ASN A 229 -3.83 7.57 23.65
CA ASN A 229 -3.51 7.87 25.05
C ASN A 229 -3.98 9.28 25.47
N GLY A 230 -4.11 10.21 24.52
CA GLY A 230 -4.75 11.52 24.71
C GLY A 230 -6.29 11.49 24.72
N GLY A 231 -6.88 10.29 24.69
CA GLY A 231 -8.31 10.04 24.77
C GLY A 231 -9.04 10.03 23.42
N TYR A 232 -8.34 10.18 22.30
CA TYR A 232 -8.99 10.15 20.98
C TYR A 232 -9.41 8.72 20.58
N ARG A 233 -10.62 8.62 20.01
CA ARG A 233 -11.14 7.40 19.38
C ARG A 233 -10.94 7.51 17.88
N ILE A 234 -9.95 6.79 17.36
CA ILE A 234 -9.65 6.81 15.92
C ILE A 234 -10.62 5.86 15.20
N HIS A 235 -11.65 6.41 14.54
CA HIS A 235 -12.61 5.58 13.80
C HIS A 235 -12.09 5.21 12.42
N GLY A 236 -11.49 6.17 11.70
CA GLY A 236 -10.98 5.98 10.36
C GLY A 236 -9.52 6.41 10.21
N SER A 237 -8.78 5.68 9.37
CA SER A 237 -7.46 6.09 8.87
C SER A 237 -7.42 5.92 7.36
N SER A 238 -7.06 6.96 6.64
CA SER A 238 -6.95 7.00 5.18
C SER A 238 -5.49 7.20 4.79
N GLY A 239 -4.97 6.35 3.91
CA GLY A 239 -3.57 6.38 3.47
C GLY A 239 -3.35 5.56 2.21
N ASP A 240 -2.33 5.90 1.43
CA ASP A 240 -1.97 5.23 0.18
C ASP A 240 -0.99 4.07 0.39
N GLN A 241 -0.40 3.93 1.57
CA GLN A 241 0.50 2.84 1.92
C GLN A 241 -0.06 1.97 3.03
N TRP A 242 0.30 0.68 3.01
CA TRP A 242 -0.04 -0.21 4.14
C TRP A 242 0.65 0.21 5.43
N SER A 243 1.80 0.90 5.35
CA SER A 243 2.48 1.47 6.50
C SER A 243 1.72 2.60 7.20
N ASP A 244 0.71 3.19 6.55
CA ASP A 244 -0.21 4.16 7.16
C ASP A 244 -1.28 3.47 8.02
N LEU A 245 -1.60 2.23 7.67
CA LEU A 245 -2.84 1.56 8.06
C LEU A 245 -2.63 0.35 8.96
N LEU A 246 -1.42 -0.19 9.01
CA LEU A 246 -1.02 -1.35 9.80
C LEU A 246 -0.18 -0.98 11.02
N GLY A 247 0.21 -2.00 11.80
CA GLY A 247 0.96 -1.86 13.03
C GLY A 247 0.05 -1.91 14.26
N PHE A 248 0.24 -0.97 15.20
CA PHE A 248 -0.57 -0.87 16.41
C PHE A 248 -1.29 0.48 16.49
N ALA A 249 -2.20 0.61 17.46
CA ALA A 249 -3.13 1.74 17.58
C ALA A 249 -3.83 2.05 16.24
N VAL A 250 -4.22 0.99 15.52
CA VAL A 250 -4.94 1.10 14.25
C VAL A 250 -6.33 1.69 14.48
N ALA A 251 -6.85 2.39 13.47
CA ALA A 251 -8.22 2.87 13.47
C ALA A 251 -9.22 1.70 13.54
N LYS A 252 -10.47 1.97 13.91
CA LYS A 252 -11.55 0.97 13.80
C LYS A 252 -11.70 0.44 12.38
N ARG A 253 -11.46 1.30 11.37
CA ARG A 253 -11.40 0.90 9.96
C ARG A 253 -10.32 1.68 9.21
N SER A 254 -9.53 0.96 8.43
CA SER A 254 -8.51 1.52 7.54
C SER A 254 -9.01 1.55 6.10
N PHE A 255 -8.64 2.60 5.36
CA PHE A 255 -9.02 2.83 3.97
C PHE A 255 -7.77 3.08 3.12
N LYS A 256 -7.43 2.11 2.28
CA LYS A 256 -6.25 2.12 1.40
C LYS A 256 -6.59 2.81 0.08
N LEU A 257 -5.93 3.93 -0.21
CA LEU A 257 -5.95 4.57 -1.52
C LEU A 257 -4.94 3.89 -2.45
N PRO A 258 -5.19 3.87 -3.78
CA PRO A 258 -4.28 3.25 -4.73
C PRO A 258 -3.01 4.07 -4.91
N ASN A 259 -1.86 3.42 -4.96
CA ASN A 259 -0.61 4.04 -5.35
C ASN A 259 0.38 3.02 -5.97
N PRO A 260 0.41 2.91 -7.30
CA PRO A 260 1.38 2.08 -8.01
C PRO A 260 2.75 2.73 -8.24
N MET A 261 2.97 4.00 -7.87
CA MET A 261 4.20 4.73 -8.22
C MET A 261 5.35 4.45 -7.26
N TYR A 262 5.08 4.21 -5.98
CA TYR A 262 6.11 3.90 -4.99
C TYR A 262 5.57 3.02 -3.85
N ASN A 263 6.48 2.45 -3.08
CA ASN A 263 6.15 1.68 -1.89
C ASN A 263 6.97 2.09 -0.68
N ILE A 264 6.26 2.25 0.45
CA ILE A 264 6.84 2.50 1.77
C ILE A 264 6.40 1.36 2.69
N PRO A 265 7.24 0.33 2.92
CA PRO A 265 6.90 -0.81 3.77
C PRO A 265 6.88 -0.49 5.27
#